data_AF-A0A950RT13-F1
#
_entry.id   AF-A0A950RT13-F1
#
_cell.length_a   1.000
_cell.length_b   1.000
_cell.length_c   1.000
_cell.angle_alpha   90.00
_cell.angle_beta   90.00
_cell.angle_gamma   90.00
#
_symmetry.space_group_name_H-M   'P 1'
#
loop_
_entity.id
_entity.type
_entity.pdbx_description
1 polymer ?
#
loop_
_entity_poly.entity_id
_entity_poly.type
_entity_poly.pdbx_seq_one_letter_code
_entity_poly.pdbx_strand_id
1 'polypeptide(L)'
;FDRLGRDGRLGLCMDTAHTFASGYDLRVDAGVQQALDEIDASIGIDRLRLIHANDSKVGLGSAVDRHENIGHGLMGADTFVHMLTHPSLRDLPWVLEVPGFEDKGPDKPNVDELKRLAGRPA
;
A
#
# COMPACT_ATOMS: atom_id res chain seq x y z
N PHE A 1 -5.81 11.44 -15.59
CA PHE A 1 -7.28 11.37 -15.55
C PHE A 1 -7.95 12.35 -16.51
N ASP A 2 -7.58 13.64 -16.52
CA ASP A 2 -8.25 14.65 -17.38
C ASP A 2 -8.15 14.37 -18.88
N ARG A 3 -6.98 13.97 -19.37
CA ARG A 3 -6.79 13.59 -20.79
C ARG A 3 -7.60 12.38 -21.22
N LEU A 4 -8.08 11.59 -20.27
CA LEU A 4 -8.95 10.42 -20.50
C LEU A 4 -10.43 10.76 -20.24
N GLY A 5 -10.79 12.05 -20.17
CA GLY A 5 -12.16 12.53 -19.98
C GLY A 5 -12.75 12.21 -18.61
N ARG A 6 -11.93 11.83 -17.63
CA ARG A 6 -12.38 11.38 -16.29
C ARG A 6 -13.46 10.27 -16.37
N ASP A 7 -13.38 9.36 -17.34
CA ASP A 7 -14.29 8.20 -17.51
C ASP A 7 -14.53 7.50 -16.15
N GLY A 8 -15.79 7.23 -15.82
CA GLY A 8 -16.19 6.61 -14.54
C GLY A 8 -15.63 5.21 -14.32
N ARG A 9 -15.15 4.53 -15.37
CA ARG A 9 -14.49 3.21 -15.30
C ARG A 9 -13.00 3.28 -14.97
N LEU A 10 -12.40 4.47 -14.92
CA LEU A 10 -11.01 4.64 -14.51
C LEU A 10 -10.89 4.63 -12.98
N GLY A 11 -10.08 3.71 -12.47
CA GLY A 11 -9.70 3.60 -11.07
C GLY A 11 -8.20 3.75 -10.86
N LEU A 12 -7.81 3.86 -9.59
CA LEU A 12 -6.44 3.92 -9.12
C LEU A 12 -6.16 2.69 -8.24
N CYS A 13 -4.99 2.10 -8.45
CA CYS A 13 -4.32 1.20 -7.52
C CYS A 13 -3.20 1.99 -6.85
N MET A 14 -3.12 1.94 -5.52
CA MET A 14 -1.96 2.44 -4.79
C MET A 14 -1.10 1.25 -4.37
N ASP A 15 0.18 1.28 -4.68
CA ASP A 15 1.15 0.29 -4.22
C ASP A 15 2.00 0.89 -3.10
N THR A 16 2.04 0.25 -1.94
CA THR A 16 2.73 0.79 -0.77
C THR A 16 4.24 0.91 -0.96
N ALA A 17 4.87 -0.07 -1.61
CA ALA A 17 6.31 -0.05 -1.87
C ALA A 17 6.66 0.99 -2.92
N HIS A 18 5.87 1.11 -3.99
CA HIS A 18 6.08 2.14 -5.00
C HIS A 18 5.88 3.55 -4.47
N THR A 19 4.84 3.77 -3.68
CA THR A 19 4.55 5.08 -3.08
C THR A 19 5.68 5.48 -2.12
N PHE A 20 6.21 4.54 -1.34
CA PHE A 20 7.39 4.76 -0.49
C PHE A 20 8.67 5.02 -1.31
N ALA A 21 8.95 4.21 -2.33
CA ALA A 21 10.10 4.41 -3.21
C ALA A 21 10.02 5.74 -4.00
N SER A 22 8.82 6.30 -4.16
CA SER A 22 8.57 7.61 -4.80
C SER A 22 8.71 8.81 -3.84
N GLY A 23 8.94 8.57 -2.54
CA GLY A 23 9.22 9.63 -1.56
C GLY A 23 8.08 9.97 -0.61
N TYR A 24 6.94 9.26 -0.66
CA TYR A 24 5.88 9.40 0.34
C TYR A 24 6.19 8.52 1.55
N ASP A 25 6.45 9.14 2.70
CA ASP A 25 6.82 8.39 3.90
C ASP A 25 5.58 7.81 4.61
N LEU A 26 5.15 6.63 4.16
CA LEU A 26 3.97 5.93 4.69
C LEU A 26 4.15 5.40 6.12
N ARG A 27 5.37 5.47 6.69
CA ARG A 27 5.65 4.99 8.06
C ARG A 27 5.04 5.87 9.14
N VAL A 28 4.55 7.05 8.78
CA VAL A 28 3.93 8.01 9.69
C VAL A 28 2.57 8.43 9.16
N ASP A 29 1.61 8.65 10.07
CA ASP A 29 0.24 9.03 9.73
C ASP A 29 0.18 10.26 8.81
N ALA A 30 1.06 11.24 9.03
CA ALA A 30 1.13 12.45 8.21
C ALA A 30 1.48 12.16 6.75
N GLY A 31 2.34 11.18 6.48
CA GLY A 31 2.72 10.80 5.12
C GLY A 31 1.65 9.98 4.41
N VAL A 32 0.93 9.13 5.16
CA VAL A 32 -0.29 8.48 4.65
C VAL A 32 -1.33 9.53 4.28
N GLN A 33 -1.63 10.47 5.18
CA GLN A 33 -2.60 11.54 4.92
C GLN A 33 -2.20 12.39 3.71
N GLN A 34 -0.92 12.77 3.61
CA GLN A 34 -0.40 13.52 2.47
C GLN A 34 -0.66 12.80 1.13
N ALA A 35 -0.39 11.49 1.07
CA ALA A 35 -0.62 10.70 -0.14
C ALA A 35 -2.12 10.65 -0.50
N LEU A 36 -3.00 10.51 0.49
CA LEU A 36 -4.45 10.45 0.27
C LEU A 36 -5.02 11.81 -0.15
N ASP A 37 -4.55 12.91 0.44
CA ASP A 37 -4.96 14.26 0.07
C ASP A 37 -4.58 14.58 -1.38
N GLU A 38 -3.39 14.15 -1.82
CA GLU A 38 -2.95 14.35 -3.20
C GLU A 38 -3.76 13.51 -4.19
N ILE A 39 -4.08 12.25 -3.82
CA ILE A 39 -4.99 11.40 -4.59
C ILE A 39 -6.36 12.08 -4.71
N ASP A 40 -6.92 12.59 -3.62
CA ASP A 40 -8.24 13.20 -3.63
C ASP A 40 -8.28 14.47 -4.47
N ALA A 41 -7.30 15.36 -4.27
CA ALA A 41 -7.20 16.61 -5.02
C ALA A 41 -7.02 16.40 -6.53
N SER A 42 -6.25 15.38 -6.93
CA SER A 42 -5.88 15.16 -8.33
C SER A 42 -6.85 14.23 -9.08
N ILE A 43 -7.29 13.17 -8.41
CA ILE A 43 -7.99 12.04 -9.02
C ILE A 43 -9.39 11.88 -8.41
N GLY A 44 -9.51 12.10 -7.10
CA GLY A 44 -10.69 11.84 -6.26
C GLY A 44 -10.54 10.52 -5.51
N ILE A 45 -10.70 10.55 -4.18
CA ILE A 45 -10.44 9.39 -3.31
C ILE A 45 -11.33 8.20 -3.63
N ASP A 46 -12.57 8.45 -4.07
CA ASP A 46 -13.53 7.42 -4.48
C ASP A 46 -13.03 6.57 -5.66
N ARG A 47 -11.97 6.99 -6.36
CA ARG A 47 -11.36 6.23 -7.44
C ARG A 47 -10.24 5.32 -6.98
N LEU A 48 -9.78 5.40 -5.73
CA LEU A 48 -8.87 4.42 -5.16
C LEU A 48 -9.66 3.11 -4.96
N ARG A 49 -9.32 2.08 -5.75
CA ARG A 49 -10.10 0.83 -5.81
C ARG A 49 -9.42 -0.34 -5.13
N LEU A 50 -8.10 -0.31 -4.96
CA LEU A 50 -7.34 -1.38 -4.34
C LEU A 50 -5.97 -0.88 -3.89
N ILE A 51 -5.37 -1.63 -2.97
CA ILE A 51 -4.01 -1.43 -2.48
C ILE A 51 -3.19 -2.68 -2.80
N HIS A 52 -2.03 -2.49 -3.44
CA HIS A 52 -0.99 -3.49 -3.42
C HIS A 52 -0.17 -3.32 -2.14
N ALA A 53 -0.11 -4.39 -1.36
CA ALA A 53 0.44 -4.43 -0.01
C ALA A 53 1.83 -5.06 -0.07
N ASN A 54 2.83 -4.22 -0.23
CA ASN A 54 4.23 -4.59 -0.41
C ASN A 54 5.08 -3.79 0.58
N ASP A 55 5.87 -4.47 1.42
CA ASP A 55 6.94 -3.77 2.15
C ASP A 55 8.09 -3.49 1.16
N SER A 56 9.03 -2.63 1.52
CA SER A 56 10.12 -2.22 0.63
C SER A 56 11.47 -2.72 1.12
N LYS A 57 12.23 -3.40 0.24
CA LYS A 57 13.65 -3.72 0.48
C LYS A 57 14.54 -2.48 0.43
N VAL A 58 14.07 -1.39 -0.16
CA VAL A 58 14.85 -0.19 -0.50
C VAL A 58 14.29 1.06 0.16
N GLY A 59 15.16 2.06 0.36
CA GLY A 59 14.83 3.25 1.14
C GLY A 59 13.80 4.17 0.50
N LEU A 60 13.25 5.07 1.32
CA LEU A 60 12.35 6.15 0.92
C LEU A 60 12.96 6.96 -0.23
N GLY A 61 12.19 7.22 -1.29
CA GLY A 61 12.65 8.02 -2.41
C GLY A 61 13.77 7.38 -3.24
N SER A 62 13.99 6.07 -3.12
CA SER A 62 15.05 5.36 -3.86
C SER A 62 14.79 5.26 -5.36
N ALA A 63 13.55 5.45 -5.82
CA ALA A 63 13.13 5.19 -7.21
C ALA A 63 13.44 3.75 -7.69
N VAL A 64 13.53 2.81 -6.77
CA VAL A 64 13.79 1.39 -7.04
C VAL A 64 12.58 0.57 -6.59
N ASP A 65 12.12 -0.31 -7.47
CA ASP A 65 11.03 -1.24 -7.18
C ASP A 65 11.62 -2.60 -6.72
N ARG A 66 11.61 -2.82 -5.39
CA ARG A 66 12.01 -4.08 -4.75
C ARG A 66 11.12 -4.37 -3.54
N HIS A 67 10.13 -5.23 -3.74
CA HIS A 67 9.20 -5.65 -2.70
C HIS A 67 9.86 -6.56 -1.64
N GLU A 68 9.37 -6.46 -0.41
CA GLU A 68 9.69 -7.31 0.72
C GLU A 68 8.42 -7.87 1.38
N ASN A 69 8.56 -8.99 2.08
CA ASN A 69 7.52 -9.56 2.94
C ASN A 69 7.07 -8.56 4.00
N ILE A 70 5.81 -8.66 4.40
CA ILE A 70 5.13 -7.71 5.29
C ILE A 70 5.86 -7.61 6.62
N GLY A 71 6.37 -6.43 6.94
CA GLY A 71 7.08 -6.15 8.18
C GLY A 71 8.56 -6.52 8.19
N HIS A 72 9.08 -7.06 7.09
CA HIS A 72 10.50 -7.44 6.95
C HIS A 72 11.32 -6.41 6.17
N GLY A 73 10.68 -5.37 5.63
CA GLY A 73 11.35 -4.31 4.88
C GLY A 73 11.58 -3.04 5.71
N LEU A 74 11.94 -1.97 5.01
CA LEU A 74 12.24 -0.66 5.59
C LEU A 74 11.00 0.15 5.96
N MET A 75 9.80 -0.27 5.52
CA MET A 75 8.55 0.31 5.96
C MET A 75 8.11 -0.32 7.30
N GLY A 76 8.29 -1.63 7.44
CA GLY A 76 8.03 -2.34 8.70
C GLY A 76 6.54 -2.53 8.99
N ALA A 77 6.25 -3.36 10.01
CA ALA A 77 4.89 -3.81 10.31
C ALA A 77 3.97 -2.67 10.77
N ASP A 78 4.50 -1.71 11.53
CA ASP A 78 3.74 -0.58 12.06
C ASP A 78 3.09 0.24 10.94
N THR A 79 3.78 0.44 9.81
CA THR A 79 3.21 1.09 8.61
C THR A 79 1.90 0.43 8.19
N PHE A 80 1.87 -0.91 8.14
CA PHE A 80 0.67 -1.64 7.75
C PHE A 80 -0.42 -1.58 8.83
N VAL A 81 -0.08 -1.56 10.12
CA VAL A 81 -1.08 -1.33 11.20
C VAL A 81 -1.82 -0.02 10.97
N HIS A 82 -1.08 1.07 10.74
CA HIS A 82 -1.65 2.39 10.51
C HIS A 82 -2.53 2.41 9.26
N MET A 83 -2.03 1.90 8.13
CA MET A 83 -2.78 1.96 6.88
C MET A 83 -3.99 1.00 6.85
N LEU A 84 -3.89 -0.21 7.40
CA LEU A 84 -4.99 -1.19 7.43
C LEU A 84 -6.14 -0.74 8.33
N THR A 85 -5.86 0.12 9.31
CA THR A 85 -6.88 0.67 10.23
C THR A 85 -7.39 2.04 9.79
N HIS A 86 -6.76 2.66 8.79
CA HIS A 86 -7.13 3.98 8.29
C HIS A 86 -8.56 3.98 7.69
N PRO A 87 -9.44 4.92 8.09
CA PRO A 87 -10.85 4.92 7.66
C PRO A 87 -11.07 4.87 6.15
N SER A 88 -10.25 5.57 5.37
CA SER A 88 -10.36 5.59 3.91
C SER A 88 -9.81 4.35 3.19
N LEU A 89 -9.07 3.48 3.89
CA LEU A 89 -8.33 2.37 3.28
C LEU A 89 -8.77 0.98 3.77
N ARG A 90 -9.28 0.89 5.00
CA ARG A 90 -9.60 -0.38 5.68
C ARG A 90 -10.61 -1.27 4.93
N ASP A 91 -11.48 -0.67 4.12
CA ASP A 91 -12.53 -1.36 3.39
C ASP A 91 -12.15 -1.67 1.93
N LEU A 92 -10.96 -1.23 1.50
CA LEU A 92 -10.43 -1.57 0.17
C LEU A 92 -9.90 -3.02 0.14
N PRO A 93 -9.83 -3.65 -1.04
CA PRO A 93 -9.05 -4.87 -1.24
C PRO A 93 -7.55 -4.60 -1.08
N TRP A 94 -6.86 -5.49 -0.36
CA TRP A 94 -5.40 -5.51 -0.19
C TRP A 94 -4.84 -6.75 -0.88
N VAL A 95 -3.93 -6.56 -1.84
CA VAL A 95 -3.36 -7.65 -2.67
C VAL A 95 -1.85 -7.68 -2.46
N LEU A 96 -1.30 -8.84 -2.15
CA LEU A 96 0.13 -9.03 -1.95
C LEU A 96 0.85 -9.28 -3.29
N GLU A 97 2.03 -8.69 -3.45
CA GLU A 97 2.99 -8.98 -4.54
C GLU A 97 4.42 -9.20 -3.97
N VAL A 98 4.48 -9.68 -2.73
CA VAL A 98 5.69 -9.95 -1.97
C VAL A 98 6.42 -11.21 -2.48
N PRO A 99 7.74 -11.35 -2.24
CA PRO A 99 8.49 -12.54 -2.65
C PRO A 99 8.05 -13.84 -1.98
N GLY A 100 7.41 -13.77 -0.80
CA GLY A 100 7.13 -14.93 0.04
C GLY A 100 8.36 -15.40 0.81
N PHE A 101 8.18 -16.25 1.82
CA PHE A 101 9.30 -16.75 2.63
C PHE A 101 10.14 -17.83 1.91
N GLU A 102 9.58 -18.45 0.88
CA GLU A 102 10.28 -19.44 0.03
C GLU A 102 10.67 -18.89 -1.35
N ASP A 103 10.58 -17.57 -1.57
CA ASP A 103 10.82 -16.92 -2.87
C ASP A 103 9.96 -17.49 -4.02
N LYS A 104 8.73 -17.93 -3.70
CA LYS A 104 7.75 -18.48 -4.66
C LYS A 104 6.58 -17.54 -4.93
N GLY A 105 6.69 -16.29 -4.50
CA GLY A 105 5.63 -15.29 -4.55
C GLY A 105 4.77 -15.26 -3.29
N PRO A 106 3.68 -14.48 -3.29
CA PRO A 106 2.83 -14.26 -2.12
C PRO A 106 2.34 -15.57 -1.50
N ASP A 107 2.40 -15.65 -0.17
CA ASP A 107 2.08 -16.85 0.59
C ASP A 107 1.06 -16.60 1.72
N LYS A 108 0.54 -17.69 2.28
CA LYS A 108 -0.42 -17.64 3.38
C LYS A 108 0.14 -16.93 4.62
N PRO A 109 1.40 -17.13 5.05
CA PRO A 109 1.99 -16.38 6.16
C PRO A 109 1.86 -14.86 6.02
N ASN A 110 2.15 -14.28 4.85
CA ASN A 110 1.99 -12.84 4.63
C ASN A 110 0.51 -12.39 4.66
N VAL A 111 -0.42 -13.21 4.13
CA VAL A 111 -1.87 -12.94 4.23
C VAL A 111 -2.33 -12.93 5.69
N ASP A 112 -1.90 -13.93 6.46
CA ASP A 112 -2.24 -14.07 7.87
C ASP A 112 -1.64 -12.91 8.70
N GLU A 113 -0.44 -12.46 8.34
CA GLU A 113 0.19 -11.30 8.97
C GLU A 113 -0.61 -10.01 8.71
N LEU A 114 -1.02 -9.71 7.48
CA LEU A 114 -1.90 -8.55 7.21
C LEU A 114 -3.22 -8.65 7.98
N LYS A 115 -3.84 -9.83 8.05
CA LYS A 115 -5.06 -10.03 8.85
C LYS A 115 -4.80 -9.75 10.33
N ARG A 116 -3.70 -10.26 10.88
CA ARG A 116 -3.29 -10.01 12.27
C ARG A 116 -3.07 -8.52 12.54
N LEU A 117 -2.36 -7.81 11.66
CA LEU A 117 -2.10 -6.37 11.77
C LEU A 117 -3.39 -5.55 11.65
N ALA A 118 -4.37 -6.01 10.87
CA ALA A 118 -5.70 -5.41 10.78
C ALA A 118 -6.63 -5.74 11.96
N GLY A 119 -6.20 -6.55 12.94
CA GLY A 119 -7.05 -7.04 14.02
C GLY A 119 -8.16 -8.00 13.56
N ARG A 120 -7.97 -8.66 12.40
CA ARG A 120 -8.91 -9.61 11.80
C ARG A 120 -8.49 -11.05 12.11
N PRO A 121 -9.44 -12.00 12.19
CA PRO A 121 -9.10 -13.42 12.33
C PRO A 121 -8.32 -13.90 11.11
N ALA A 122 -7.27 -14.70 11.36
CA ALA A 122 -6.41 -15.33 10.34
C ALA A 122 -7.17 -16.39 9.54
#